data_AF-W4V4R0-F1
#
_entry.id   AF-W4V4R0-F1
#
_cell.length_a   1.000
_cell.length_b   1.000
_cell.length_c   1.000
_cell.angle_alpha   90.00
_cell.angle_beta   90.00
_cell.angle_gamma   90.00
#
_symmetry.space_group_name_H-M   'P 1'
#
loop_
_entity.id
_entity.type
_entity.pdbx_description
1 polymer ?
#
loop_
_entity_poly.entity_id
_entity_poly.type
_entity_poly.pdbx_seq_one_letter_code
_entity_poly.pdbx_strand_id
1 'polypeptide(L)'
;MKLSVISNINLDSVIGRLSKLYDVYKTEGYGTWVQEIINPNSGLYSFGPNVIFIIIDGYEMFKGQSKNDNTIDMNIGYIEEAVKNNPDITFFVSNIDLWMRKIESAKSGSRERRLEFLWEEGLFC
;
A
#
# COMPACT_ATOMS: atom_id res chain seq x y z
N MET A 1 -12.47 18.21 3.41
CA MET A 1 -11.27 17.39 3.66
C MET A 1 -10.99 16.61 2.40
N LYS A 2 -9.78 16.71 1.86
CA LYS A 2 -9.38 15.98 0.66
C LYS A 2 -8.63 14.72 1.09
N LEU A 3 -9.01 13.57 0.57
CA LEU A 3 -8.32 12.31 0.84
C LEU A 3 -7.98 11.58 -0.44
N SER A 4 -6.97 10.72 -0.38
CA SER A 4 -6.68 9.76 -1.44
C SER A 4 -6.66 8.36 -0.88
N VAL A 5 -7.06 7.39 -1.71
CA VAL A 5 -6.92 5.98 -1.42
C VAL A 5 -6.18 5.35 -2.58
N ILE A 6 -4.98 4.82 -2.30
CA ILE A 6 -4.11 4.19 -3.29
C ILE A 6 -3.92 2.72 -2.93
N SER A 7 -3.78 1.87 -3.96
CA SER A 7 -3.69 0.43 -3.76
C SER A 7 -3.07 -0.29 -4.95
N ASN A 8 -2.58 -1.50 -4.70
CA ASN A 8 -2.24 -2.46 -5.74
C ASN A 8 -3.45 -3.31 -6.18
N ILE A 9 -4.65 -3.12 -5.60
CA ILE A 9 -5.91 -3.75 -6.02
C ILE A 9 -6.94 -2.72 -6.50
N ASN A 10 -8.01 -3.19 -7.15
CA ASN A 10 -9.13 -2.34 -7.55
C ASN A 10 -9.94 -1.90 -6.32
N LEU A 11 -10.06 -0.58 -6.11
CA LEU A 11 -10.83 0.04 -5.04
C LEU A 11 -12.00 0.91 -5.51
N ASP A 12 -12.44 0.80 -6.76
CA ASP A 12 -13.48 1.66 -7.35
C ASP A 12 -14.78 1.68 -6.54
N SER A 13 -15.18 0.52 -6.01
CA SER A 13 -16.39 0.41 -5.18
C SER A 13 -16.25 1.11 -3.83
N VAL A 14 -15.04 1.13 -3.26
CA VAL A 14 -14.74 1.80 -1.98
C VAL A 14 -14.67 3.31 -2.22
N ILE A 15 -13.91 3.73 -3.24
CA ILE A 15 -13.80 5.12 -3.66
C ILE A 15 -15.18 5.70 -3.96
N GLY A 16 -16.01 5.00 -4.74
CA GLY A 16 -17.37 5.47 -5.07
C GLY A 16 -18.29 5.65 -3.86
N ARG A 17 -18.04 4.96 -2.74
CA ARG A 17 -18.74 5.21 -1.46
C ARG A 17 -18.14 6.39 -0.72
N LEU A 18 -16.81 6.49 -0.65
CA LEU A 18 -16.11 7.58 0.02
C LEU A 18 -16.34 8.93 -0.66
N SER A 19 -16.42 8.97 -1.99
CA SER A 19 -16.72 10.17 -2.78
C SER A 19 -18.10 10.77 -2.50
N LYS A 20 -19.00 10.05 -1.81
CA LYS A 20 -20.29 10.60 -1.35
C LYS A 20 -20.14 11.47 -0.09
N LEU A 21 -19.03 11.33 0.63
CA LEU A 21 -18.79 11.97 1.93
C LEU A 21 -17.59 12.92 1.89
N TYR A 22 -16.62 12.66 1.02
CA TYR A 22 -15.34 13.38 0.95
C TYR A 22 -14.96 13.67 -0.50
N ASP A 23 -14.03 14.60 -0.68
CA ASP A 23 -13.36 14.82 -1.96
C ASP A 23 -12.21 13.81 -2.07
N VAL A 24 -12.35 12.84 -2.99
CA VAL A 24 -11.47 11.67 -3.08
C VAL A 24 -10.72 11.68 -4.41
N TYR A 25 -9.39 11.67 -4.34
CA TYR A 25 -8.57 11.44 -5.53
C TYR A 25 -8.63 9.98 -5.94
N LYS A 26 -8.98 9.73 -7.20
CA LYS A 26 -8.93 8.42 -7.83
C LYS A 26 -7.68 8.36 -8.72
N THR A 27 -6.79 7.42 -8.44
CA THR A 27 -5.60 7.17 -9.27
C THR A 27 -6.02 6.61 -10.63
N GLU A 28 -5.36 7.07 -11.69
CA GLU A 28 -5.53 6.51 -13.03
C GLU A 28 -4.68 5.23 -13.15
N GLY A 29 -5.33 4.07 -13.13
CA GLY A 29 -4.69 2.77 -13.38
C GLY A 29 -4.56 1.85 -12.16
N TYR A 30 -4.38 0.55 -12.45
CA TYR A 30 -4.15 -0.50 -11.46
C TYR A 30 -2.65 -0.66 -11.21
N GLY A 31 -2.25 -0.78 -9.94
CA GLY A 31 -0.86 -1.05 -9.58
C GLY A 31 0.10 0.14 -9.74
N THR A 32 -0.40 1.34 -10.03
CA THR A 32 0.40 2.57 -10.20
C THR A 32 0.72 3.28 -8.89
N TRP A 33 0.33 2.70 -7.74
CA TRP A 33 0.46 3.33 -6.42
C TRP A 33 1.89 3.80 -6.11
N VAL A 34 2.92 3.02 -6.47
CA VAL A 34 4.33 3.39 -6.29
C VAL A 34 4.68 4.65 -7.08
N GLN A 35 4.26 4.71 -8.35
CA GLN A 35 4.55 5.85 -9.21
C GLN A 35 3.84 7.11 -8.73
N GLU A 36 2.61 6.97 -8.24
CA GLU A 36 1.81 8.09 -7.70
C GLU A 36 2.45 8.71 -6.44
N ILE A 37 3.01 7.89 -5.54
CA ILE A 37 3.63 8.41 -4.31
C ILE A 37 5.05 8.91 -4.51
N ILE A 38 5.83 8.34 -5.43
CA ILE A 38 7.22 8.76 -5.63
C ILE A 38 7.29 9.99 -6.51
N ASN A 39 6.45 10.11 -7.53
CA ASN A 39 6.49 11.23 -8.46
C ASN A 39 5.85 12.48 -7.83
N PRO A 40 6.60 13.55 -7.52
CA PRO A 40 6.02 14.76 -6.91
C PRO A 40 5.06 15.49 -7.84
N ASN A 41 5.14 15.24 -9.15
CA ASN A 41 4.26 15.81 -10.16
C ASN A 41 3.07 14.90 -10.49
N SER A 42 2.81 13.87 -9.68
CA SER A 42 1.66 13.00 -9.87
C SER A 42 0.33 13.75 -9.70
N GLY A 43 -0.74 13.15 -10.23
CA GLY A 43 -2.07 13.70 -10.03
C GLY A 43 -2.48 13.70 -8.55
N LEU A 44 -1.94 12.75 -7.77
CA LEU A 44 -2.09 12.69 -6.32
C LEU A 44 -1.65 13.99 -5.63
N TYR A 45 -0.44 14.46 -5.87
CA TYR A 45 0.06 15.68 -5.22
C TYR A 45 -0.56 16.95 -5.81
N SER A 46 -0.88 16.94 -7.10
CA SER A 46 -1.62 18.04 -7.75
C SER A 46 -3.01 18.23 -7.14
N PHE A 47 -3.66 17.14 -6.72
CA PHE A 47 -4.95 17.20 -6.02
C PHE A 47 -4.85 17.82 -4.62
N GLY A 48 -3.70 17.64 -3.95
CA GLY A 48 -3.40 18.15 -2.62
C GLY A 48 -4.23 17.51 -1.50
N PRO A 49 -4.17 16.18 -1.30
CA PRO A 49 -4.89 15.50 -0.23
C PRO A 49 -4.28 15.84 1.14
N ASN A 50 -5.14 15.94 2.15
CA ASN A 50 -4.70 16.07 3.55
C ASN A 50 -4.31 14.70 4.14
N VAL A 51 -4.93 13.64 3.61
CA VAL A 51 -4.80 12.28 4.10
C VAL A 51 -4.65 11.31 2.92
N ILE A 52 -3.69 10.40 2.99
CA ILE A 52 -3.50 9.33 2.01
C ILE A 52 -3.62 7.99 2.72
N PHE A 53 -4.53 7.14 2.23
CA PHE A 53 -4.66 5.74 2.64
C PHE A 53 -3.93 4.86 1.62
N ILE A 54 -2.93 4.11 2.07
CA ILE A 54 -2.22 3.11 1.29
C ILE A 54 -2.73 1.74 1.71
N ILE A 55 -3.48 1.08 0.83
CA ILE A 55 -4.05 -0.24 1.07
C ILE A 55 -3.34 -1.24 0.17
N ILE A 56 -2.54 -2.13 0.76
CA ILE A 56 -1.78 -3.12 0.00
C ILE A 56 -2.36 -4.51 0.23
N ASP A 57 -2.69 -5.20 -0.85
CA ASP A 57 -2.98 -6.63 -0.84
C ASP A 57 -1.67 -7.41 -0.98
N GLY A 58 -1.32 -8.17 0.06
CA GLY A 58 -0.08 -8.94 0.08
C GLY A 58 -0.02 -10.00 -1.02
N TYR A 59 -1.15 -10.61 -1.38
CA TYR A 59 -1.16 -11.63 -2.43
C TYR A 59 -0.87 -11.03 -3.80
N GLU A 60 -1.51 -9.93 -4.17
CA GLU A 60 -1.26 -9.23 -5.43
C GLU A 60 0.16 -8.66 -5.48
N MET A 61 0.71 -8.19 -4.36
CA MET A 61 2.10 -7.74 -4.28
C MET A 61 3.10 -8.83 -4.69
N PHE A 62 2.83 -10.10 -4.38
CA PHE A 62 3.70 -11.22 -4.76
C PHE A 62 3.20 -12.02 -5.95
N LYS A 63 2.13 -11.60 -6.62
CA LYS A 63 1.54 -12.38 -7.72
C LYS A 63 2.49 -12.46 -8.90
N GLY A 64 2.81 -13.69 -9.30
CA GLY A 64 3.73 -13.94 -10.41
C GLY A 64 5.22 -13.74 -10.06
N GLN A 65 5.56 -13.49 -8.79
CA GLN A 65 6.93 -13.31 -8.35
C GLN A 65 7.26 -14.09 -7.07
N SER A 66 8.55 -14.18 -6.75
CA SER A 66 9.02 -14.88 -5.54
C SER A 66 8.72 -14.08 -4.28
N LYS A 67 8.32 -14.78 -3.21
CA LYS A 67 8.11 -14.22 -1.87
C LYS A 67 9.46 -13.95 -1.20
N ASN A 68 10.01 -12.75 -1.43
CA ASN A 68 11.29 -12.30 -0.90
C ASN A 68 11.17 -11.08 0.02
N ASP A 69 12.14 -10.93 0.91
CA ASP A 69 12.17 -9.88 1.93
C ASP A 69 12.43 -8.52 1.25
N ASN A 70 13.29 -8.49 0.23
CA ASN A 70 13.63 -7.27 -0.54
C ASN A 70 12.40 -6.55 -1.10
N THR A 71 11.34 -7.26 -1.49
CA THR A 71 10.11 -6.65 -2.00
C THR A 71 9.37 -5.89 -0.90
N ILE A 72 9.38 -6.40 0.32
CA ILE A 72 8.84 -5.70 1.50
C ILE A 72 9.68 -4.44 1.74
N ASP A 73 10.99 -4.60 1.86
CA ASP A 73 11.91 -3.49 2.15
C ASP A 73 11.82 -2.37 1.10
N MET A 74 11.75 -2.71 -0.19
CA MET A 74 11.59 -1.73 -1.27
C MET A 74 10.28 -0.96 -1.16
N ASN A 75 9.16 -1.66 -0.92
CA ASN A 75 7.85 -1.02 -0.83
C ASN A 75 7.74 -0.12 0.41
N ILE A 76 8.30 -0.55 1.55
CA ILE A 76 8.38 0.29 2.75
C ILE A 76 9.26 1.51 2.48
N GLY A 77 10.41 1.33 1.83
CA GLY A 77 11.30 2.44 1.45
C GLY A 77 10.60 3.50 0.60
N TYR A 78 9.75 3.10 -0.36
CA TYR A 78 8.95 4.04 -1.15
C TYR A 78 7.94 4.82 -0.31
N ILE A 79 7.30 4.16 0.65
CA ILE A 79 6.35 4.79 1.57
C ILE A 79 7.09 5.78 2.47
N GLU A 80 8.22 5.39 3.06
CA GLU A 80 9.03 6.27 3.89
C GLU A 80 9.50 7.51 3.13
N GLU A 81 9.98 7.34 1.90
CA GLU A 81 10.41 8.44 1.05
C GLU A 81 9.24 9.40 0.77
N ALA A 82 8.05 8.87 0.46
CA ALA A 82 6.86 9.68 0.26
C ALA A 82 6.45 10.45 1.52
N VAL A 83 6.52 9.83 2.70
CA VAL A 83 6.23 10.49 3.99
C VAL A 83 7.25 11.60 4.26
N LYS A 84 8.55 11.32 4.09
CA LYS A 84 9.64 12.30 4.31
C LYS A 84 9.51 13.52 3.41
N ASN A 85 9.11 13.33 2.16
CA ASN A 85 8.95 14.41 1.19
C ASN A 85 7.65 15.22 1.37
N ASN A 86 6.67 14.71 2.13
CA ASN A 86 5.35 15.32 2.27
C ASN A 86 4.91 15.41 3.74
N PRO A 87 5.58 16.23 4.57
CA PRO A 87 5.35 16.29 6.02
C PRO A 87 3.96 16.81 6.41
N ASP A 88 3.28 17.54 5.52
CA ASP A 88 1.95 18.10 5.77
C ASP A 88 0.81 17.10 5.49
N ILE A 89 1.12 15.94 4.91
CA ILE A 89 0.14 14.91 4.54
C ILE A 89 0.19 13.77 5.57
N THR A 90 -0.98 13.38 6.09
CA THR A 90 -1.07 12.21 6.97
C THR A 90 -1.21 10.93 6.15
N PHE A 91 -0.27 9.99 6.33
CA PHE A 91 -0.32 8.68 5.67
C PHE A 91 -0.87 7.62 6.63
N PHE A 92 -1.85 6.85 6.17
CA PHE A 92 -2.32 5.63 6.82
C PHE A 92 -1.99 4.45 5.94
N VAL A 93 -1.21 3.50 6.45
CA VAL A 93 -0.79 2.31 5.72
C VAL A 93 -1.47 1.09 6.34
N SER A 94 -2.10 0.26 5.51
CA SER A 94 -2.69 -0.99 5.99
C SER A 94 -1.58 -1.99 6.37
N ASN A 95 -1.88 -2.90 7.29
CA ASN A 95 -1.14 -4.15 7.35
C ASN A 95 -1.41 -4.98 6.08
N ILE A 96 -0.70 -6.10 5.94
CA ILE A 96 -0.89 -7.04 4.84
C ILE A 96 -1.19 -8.44 5.37
N ASP A 97 -2.02 -9.17 4.63
CA ASP A 97 -2.26 -10.60 4.86
C ASP A 97 -1.72 -11.42 3.68
N LEU A 98 -1.04 -12.51 3.98
CA LEU A 98 -0.45 -13.44 3.01
C LEU A 98 -0.97 -14.86 3.27
N TRP A 99 -2.03 -15.23 2.54
CA TRP A 99 -2.60 -16.57 2.71
C TRP A 99 -1.73 -17.66 2.10
N MET A 100 -1.55 -18.72 2.88
CA MET A 100 -0.87 -19.93 2.43
C MET A 100 -1.81 -20.72 1.50
N ARG A 101 -1.46 -20.79 0.21
CA ARG A 101 -2.25 -21.53 -0.80
C ARG A 101 -1.93 -23.02 -0.86
N LYS A 102 -1.03 -23.50 0.00
CA LYS A 102 -0.63 -24.91 0.10
C LYS A 102 -0.86 -25.40 1.52
N ILE A 103 -1.29 -26.65 1.65
CA ILE A 103 -1.40 -27.30 2.96
C ILE A 103 0.01 -27.69 3.38
N GLU A 104 0.54 -27.02 4.40
CA GLU A 104 1.81 -27.37 5.02
C GLU A 104 1.63 -27.73 6.49
N SER A 105 2.62 -28.42 7.06
CA SER A 105 2.65 -28.73 8.48
C SER A 105 2.75 -27.45 9.29
N ALA A 106 2.02 -27.34 10.41
CA ALA A 106 2.15 -26.18 11.32
C ALA A 106 3.59 -25.97 11.84
N LYS A 107 4.47 -26.97 11.71
CA LYS A 107 5.89 -26.90 12.09
C LYS A 107 6.80 -26.31 11.00
N SER A 108 6.37 -26.21 9.75
CA SER A 108 7.10 -25.42 8.76
C SER A 108 6.72 -23.96 8.98
N GLY A 109 7.61 -23.17 9.58
CA GLY A 109 7.39 -21.73 9.74
C GLY A 109 7.00 -21.13 8.39
N SER A 110 5.86 -20.43 8.34
CA SER A 110 5.35 -19.93 7.07
C SER A 110 6.15 -18.72 6.62
N ARG A 111 6.69 -18.78 5.41
CA ARG A 111 7.36 -17.66 4.75
C ARG A 111 6.46 -16.43 4.74
N GLU A 112 5.17 -16.64 4.57
CA GLU A 112 4.09 -15.66 4.62
C GLU A 112 4.06 -14.89 5.93
N ARG A 113 4.02 -15.57 7.09
CA ARG A 113 3.99 -14.89 8.40
C ARG A 113 5.25 -14.08 8.66
N ARG A 114 6.40 -14.57 8.19
CA ARG A 114 7.64 -13.79 8.28
C ARG A 114 7.53 -12.50 7.47
N LEU A 115 6.94 -12.54 6.28
CA LEU A 115 6.80 -11.35 5.43
C LEU A 115 5.75 -10.37 5.98
N GLU A 116 4.65 -10.87 6.56
CA GLU A 116 3.69 -10.06 7.32
C GLU A 116 4.39 -9.35 8.50
N PHE A 117 5.19 -10.09 9.26
CA PHE A 117 5.97 -9.52 10.37
C PHE A 117 6.95 -8.44 9.91
N LEU A 118 7.71 -8.69 8.83
CA LEU A 118 8.64 -7.71 8.28
C LEU A 118 7.91 -6.43 7.80
N TRP A 119 6.70 -6.58 7.25
CA TRP A 119 5.87 -5.45 6.85
C TRP A 119 5.47 -4.61 8.05
N GLU A 120 4.95 -5.25 9.11
CA GLU A 120 4.59 -4.53 10.33
C GLU A 120 5.82 -3.88 10.98
N GLU A 121 6.91 -4.62 11.15
CA GLU A 121 8.14 -4.11 11.75
C GLU A 121 8.64 -2.84 11.05
N GLY A 122 8.72 -2.84 9.72
CA GLY A 122 9.20 -1.68 8.97
C GLY A 122 8.25 -0.48 8.94
N LEU A 123 6.96 -0.64 9.29
CA LEU A 123 6.02 0.49 9.41
C LEU A 123 5.99 1.13 10.82
N PHE A 124 6.47 0.43 11.85
CA PHE A 124 6.45 0.89 13.24
C PHE A 124 7.82 1.35 13.78
N CYS A 125 8.84 1.47 12.94
CA CYS A 125 10.20 1.88 13.31
C CYS A 125 10.40 3.41 13.41
#